data_AF-A0A072NGN5-F1
#
_entry.id   AF-A0A072NGN5-F1
#
_cell.length_a   1.000
_cell.length_b   1.000
_cell.length_c   1.000
_cell.angle_alpha   90.00
_cell.angle_beta   90.00
_cell.angle_gamma   90.00
#
_symmetry.space_group_name_H-M   'P 1'
#
loop_
_entity.id
_entity.type
_entity.pdbx_description
1 polymer ?
#
loop_
_entity_poly.entity_id
_entity_poly.type
_entity_poly.pdbx_seq_one_letter_code
_entity_poly.pdbx_strand_id
1 'polypeptide(L)'
;MNEAAKHNRVATEQEALNASLETWEIMKGKADTETVIQYNQLIKGLDIKEEEYWTSYAIPYYVEAITINNIKKFVVGDDQSEEAISKWNEYKKDVTLKFKKETSIKIEELKKVHEIN
;
A
#
# COMPACT_ATOMS: atom_id res chain seq x y z
N MET A 1 2.63 -5.78 -21.69
CA MET A 1 1.30 -5.23 -21.30
C MET A 1 0.79 -6.01 -20.10
N ASN A 2 0.52 -5.30 -19.00
CA ASN A 2 0.16 -5.76 -17.64
C ASN A 2 -0.96 -6.82 -17.64
N GLU A 3 -0.77 -8.02 -17.06
CA GLU A 3 -1.89 -8.93 -16.81
C GLU A 3 -2.88 -8.36 -15.77
N ALA A 4 -2.39 -7.66 -14.74
CA ALA A 4 -3.26 -7.02 -13.75
C ALA A 4 -4.11 -5.85 -14.31
N ALA A 5 -3.57 -5.05 -15.23
CA ALA A 5 -4.34 -3.99 -15.90
C ALA A 5 -5.27 -4.54 -17.01
N LYS A 6 -4.96 -5.72 -17.56
CA LYS A 6 -5.88 -6.43 -18.47
C LYS A 6 -7.10 -7.01 -17.74
N HIS A 7 -7.03 -7.20 -16.42
CA HIS A 7 -8.10 -7.80 -15.62
C HIS A 7 -8.84 -6.84 -14.68
N ASN A 8 -8.61 -5.52 -14.78
CA ASN A 8 -9.27 -4.50 -13.94
C ASN A 8 -9.13 -4.77 -12.42
N ARG A 9 -7.94 -5.21 -11.98
CA ARG A 9 -7.69 -5.64 -10.58
C ARG A 9 -6.83 -4.67 -9.76
N VAL A 10 -6.54 -3.50 -10.31
CA VAL A 10 -5.83 -2.44 -9.59
C VAL A 10 -6.80 -1.82 -8.60
N ALA A 11 -6.40 -1.74 -7.32
CA ALA A 11 -7.18 -1.07 -6.30
C ALA A 11 -7.34 0.41 -6.64
N THR A 12 -8.53 0.93 -6.40
CA THR A 12 -8.81 2.36 -6.54
C THR A 12 -8.21 3.13 -5.37
N GLU A 13 -7.94 4.42 -5.58
CA GLU A 13 -7.51 5.31 -4.50
C GLU A 13 -8.58 5.42 -3.39
N GLN A 14 -9.86 5.28 -3.73
CA GLN A 14 -10.95 5.30 -2.75
C GLN A 14 -10.93 4.05 -1.85
N GLU A 15 -10.70 2.86 -2.42
CA GLU A 15 -10.55 1.63 -1.62
C GLU A 15 -9.33 1.72 -0.70
N ALA A 16 -8.23 2.27 -1.20
CA ALA A 16 -7.02 2.49 -0.41
C ALA A 16 -7.23 3.54 0.70
N LEU A 17 -7.98 4.62 0.43
CA LEU A 17 -8.36 5.62 1.42
C LEU A 17 -9.20 5.01 2.54
N ASN A 18 -10.20 4.22 2.20
CA ASN A 18 -11.03 3.56 3.19
C ASN A 18 -10.19 2.63 4.08
N ALA A 19 -9.31 1.81 3.50
CA ALA A 19 -8.42 0.91 4.26
C ALA A 19 -7.42 1.69 5.14
N SER A 20 -6.92 2.82 4.65
CA SER A 20 -6.01 3.70 5.40
C SER A 20 -6.71 4.30 6.62
N LEU A 21 -7.93 4.82 6.44
CA LEU A 21 -8.72 5.40 7.51
C LEU A 21 -9.16 4.36 8.55
N GLU A 22 -9.53 3.16 8.13
CA GLU A 22 -9.81 2.04 9.05
C GLU A 22 -8.59 1.72 9.92
N THR A 23 -7.40 1.70 9.33
CA THR A 23 -6.15 1.49 10.07
C THR A 23 -5.88 2.64 11.02
N TRP A 24 -6.11 3.89 10.59
CA TRP A 24 -5.95 5.05 11.46
C TRP A 24 -6.86 4.97 12.71
N GLU A 25 -8.12 4.57 12.55
CA GLU A 25 -9.04 4.39 13.67
C GLU A 25 -8.60 3.26 14.62
N ILE A 26 -8.02 2.18 14.10
CA ILE A 26 -7.40 1.13 14.92
C ILE A 26 -6.22 1.72 15.72
N MET A 27 -5.36 2.51 15.07
CA MET A 27 -4.19 3.14 15.69
C MET A 27 -4.56 4.09 16.83
N LYS A 28 -5.73 4.76 16.75
CA LYS A 28 -6.20 5.69 17.80
C LYS A 28 -6.65 5.01 19.09
N GLY A 29 -7.02 3.72 19.07
CA GLY A 29 -7.67 3.10 20.24
C GLY A 29 -7.42 1.62 20.49
N LYS A 30 -6.74 0.91 19.60
CA LYS A 30 -6.57 -0.55 19.68
C LYS A 30 -5.18 -1.07 19.34
N ALA A 31 -4.32 -0.24 18.76
CA ALA A 31 -2.93 -0.64 18.49
C ALA A 31 -2.09 -0.68 19.77
N ASP A 32 -1.05 -1.52 19.77
CA ASP A 32 -0.07 -1.54 20.85
C ASP A 32 0.82 -0.28 20.80
N THR A 33 1.39 0.06 21.96
CA THR A 33 2.18 1.29 22.14
C THR A 33 3.39 1.35 21.23
N GLU A 34 4.03 0.22 20.91
CA GLU A 34 5.21 0.20 20.05
C GLU A 34 4.86 0.56 18.62
N THR A 35 3.79 -0.04 18.08
CA THR A 35 3.28 0.27 16.75
C THR A 35 2.90 1.75 16.64
N VAL A 36 2.22 2.32 17.64
CA VAL A 36 1.86 3.76 17.66
C VAL A 36 3.11 4.65 17.62
N ILE A 37 4.15 4.32 18.40
CA ILE A 37 5.40 5.07 18.42
C ILE A 37 6.09 5.04 17.04
N GLN A 38 6.14 3.88 16.40
CA GLN A 38 6.79 3.74 15.08
C GLN A 38 6.11 4.60 14.02
N TYR A 39 4.78 4.60 13.96
CA TYR A 39 4.05 5.46 13.02
C TYR A 39 4.24 6.95 13.33
N ASN A 40 4.19 7.34 14.60
CA ASN A 40 4.44 8.74 14.99
C ASN A 40 5.85 9.21 14.62
N GLN A 41 6.86 8.35 14.77
CA GLN A 41 8.23 8.66 14.34
C GLN A 41 8.33 8.79 12.81
N LEU A 42 7.64 7.93 12.07
CA LEU A 42 7.60 8.00 10.61
C LEU A 42 6.94 9.29 10.12
N ILE A 43 5.77 9.64 10.67
CA ILE A 43 5.05 10.88 10.35
C ILE A 43 5.91 12.09 10.67
N LYS A 44 6.54 12.10 11.86
CA LYS A 44 7.46 13.17 12.25
C LYS A 44 8.68 13.28 11.32
N GLY A 45 9.22 12.17 10.84
CA GLY A 45 10.33 12.16 9.90
C GLY A 45 9.97 12.70 8.51
N LEU A 46 8.68 12.74 8.17
CA LEU A 46 8.15 13.32 6.93
C LEU A 46 7.80 14.80 7.06
N ASP A 47 7.80 15.36 8.28
CA ASP A 47 7.41 16.74 8.60
C ASP A 47 6.00 17.13 8.12
N ILE A 48 5.06 16.18 8.18
CA ILE A 48 3.65 16.37 7.79
C ILE A 48 2.71 16.15 8.97
N LYS A 49 1.45 16.60 8.82
CA LYS A 49 0.40 16.30 9.80
C LYS A 49 0.02 14.82 9.74
N GLU A 50 -0.39 14.27 10.88
CA GLU A 50 -0.88 12.89 10.96
C GLU A 50 -2.05 12.64 9.99
N GLU A 51 -3.03 13.54 9.93
CA GLU A 51 -4.15 13.44 8.99
C GLU A 51 -3.68 13.39 7.52
N GLU A 52 -2.69 14.21 7.16
CA GLU A 52 -2.10 14.24 5.82
C GLU A 52 -1.39 12.92 5.49
N TYR A 53 -0.74 12.31 6.48
CA TYR A 53 -0.18 10.98 6.32
C TYR A 53 -1.26 9.96 5.93
N TRP A 54 -2.33 9.86 6.73
CA TRP A 54 -3.36 8.84 6.52
C TRP A 54 -4.24 9.08 5.29
N THR A 55 -4.44 10.35 4.89
CA THR A 55 -5.32 10.71 3.76
C THR A 55 -4.57 10.85 2.43
N SER A 56 -3.24 10.99 2.45
CA SER A 56 -2.45 11.21 1.23
C SER A 56 -1.25 10.27 1.12
N TYR A 57 -0.32 10.29 2.09
CA TYR A 57 0.95 9.54 1.97
C TYR A 57 0.80 8.03 2.13
N ALA A 58 -0.18 7.58 2.90
CA ALA A 58 -0.44 6.15 3.09
C ALA A 58 -1.14 5.52 1.87
N ILE A 59 -1.89 6.33 1.09
CA ILE A 59 -2.74 5.85 -0.01
C ILE A 59 -1.97 5.03 -1.05
N PRO A 60 -0.81 5.47 -1.58
CA PRO A 60 -0.07 4.71 -2.58
C PRO A 60 0.36 3.33 -2.07
N TYR A 61 0.75 3.22 -0.79
CA TYR A 61 1.12 1.95 -0.17
C TYR A 61 -0.08 1.00 -0.05
N TYR A 62 -1.25 1.52 0.32
CA TYR A 62 -2.48 0.71 0.37
C TYR A 62 -2.94 0.28 -1.03
N VAL A 63 -2.83 1.15 -2.05
CA VAL A 63 -3.09 0.76 -3.44
C VAL A 63 -2.20 -0.40 -3.86
N GLU A 64 -0.89 -0.31 -3.58
CA GLU A 64 0.07 -1.39 -3.84
C GLU A 64 -0.32 -2.68 -3.11
N ALA A 65 -0.53 -2.62 -1.80
CA ALA A 65 -0.81 -3.79 -0.97
C ALA A 65 -2.10 -4.50 -1.38
N ILE A 66 -3.18 -3.75 -1.60
CA ILE A 66 -4.48 -4.29 -2.01
C ILE A 66 -4.38 -4.88 -3.42
N THR A 67 -3.68 -4.21 -4.34
CA THR A 67 -3.51 -4.71 -5.72
C THR A 67 -2.71 -6.01 -5.75
N ILE A 68 -1.61 -6.09 -4.99
CA ILE A 68 -0.82 -7.32 -4.83
C ILE A 68 -1.69 -8.45 -4.29
N ASN A 69 -2.53 -8.19 -3.30
CA ASN A 69 -3.44 -9.18 -2.74
C ASN A 69 -4.51 -9.64 -3.75
N ASN A 70 -5.09 -8.71 -4.51
CA ASN A 70 -6.05 -9.03 -5.56
C ASN A 70 -5.43 -9.90 -6.67
N ILE A 71 -4.19 -9.62 -7.06
CA ILE A 71 -3.44 -10.44 -8.02
C ILE A 71 -3.15 -11.81 -7.42
N LYS A 72 -2.69 -11.90 -6.17
CA LYS A 72 -2.47 -13.19 -5.50
C LYS A 72 -3.71 -14.06 -5.54
N LYS A 73 -4.85 -13.53 -5.10
CA LYS A 73 -6.15 -14.24 -5.14
C LYS A 73 -6.54 -14.67 -6.54
N PHE A 74 -6.15 -13.93 -7.58
CA PHE A 74 -6.40 -14.33 -8.96
C PHE A 74 -5.48 -15.46 -9.43
N VAL A 75 -4.18 -15.38 -9.12
CA VAL A 75 -3.18 -16.36 -9.58
C VAL A 75 -3.32 -17.70 -8.87
N VAL A 76 -3.58 -17.68 -7.55
CA VAL A 76 -3.60 -18.90 -6.73
C VAL A 76 -4.91 -19.14 -5.99
N GLY A 77 -5.86 -18.20 -5.98
CA GLY A 77 -7.08 -18.34 -5.19
C GLY A 77 -6.75 -18.52 -3.70
N ASP A 78 -7.41 -19.51 -3.11
CA ASP A 78 -7.17 -19.95 -1.74
C ASP A 78 -6.18 -21.14 -1.65
N ASP A 79 -5.62 -21.58 -2.79
CA ASP A 79 -4.69 -22.72 -2.84
C ASP A 79 -3.38 -22.37 -2.10
N GLN A 80 -3.05 -23.20 -1.10
CA GLN A 80 -1.84 -23.10 -0.29
C GLN A 80 -0.82 -24.21 -0.63
N SER A 81 -1.02 -24.94 -1.73
CA SER A 81 -0.07 -25.94 -2.21
C SER A 81 1.31 -25.34 -2.51
N GLU A 82 2.37 -26.14 -2.43
CA GLU A 82 3.72 -25.70 -2.79
C GLU A 82 3.78 -25.20 -4.25
N GLU A 83 2.99 -25.80 -5.14
CA GLU A 83 2.89 -25.39 -6.54
C GLU A 83 2.26 -23.99 -6.67
N ALA A 84 1.19 -23.71 -5.94
CA ALA A 84 0.57 -22.39 -5.87
C ALA A 84 1.53 -21.35 -5.26
N ILE A 85 2.22 -21.69 -4.17
CA ILE A 85 3.22 -20.79 -3.55
C ILE A 85 4.35 -20.49 -4.53
N SER A 86 4.84 -21.48 -5.27
CA SER A 86 5.90 -21.30 -6.28
C SER A 86 5.43 -20.38 -7.40
N LYS A 87 4.23 -20.63 -7.96
CA LYS A 87 3.60 -19.76 -8.98
C LYS A 87 3.46 -18.33 -8.46
N TRP A 88 2.97 -18.14 -7.23
CA TRP A 88 2.87 -16.80 -6.65
C TRP A 88 4.24 -16.13 -6.51
N ASN A 89 5.27 -16.85 -6.09
CA ASN A 89 6.61 -16.28 -5.89
C ASN A 89 7.24 -15.79 -7.20
N GLU A 90 7.02 -16.50 -8.31
CA GLU A 90 7.46 -16.06 -9.64
C GLU A 90 6.78 -14.74 -10.03
N TYR A 91 5.45 -14.65 -9.87
CA TYR A 91 4.69 -13.45 -10.19
C TYR A 91 4.96 -12.28 -9.23
N LYS A 92 5.14 -12.56 -7.93
CA LYS A 92 5.28 -11.57 -6.86
C LYS A 92 6.46 -10.63 -7.12
N LYS A 93 7.59 -11.15 -7.60
CA LYS A 93 8.81 -10.34 -7.77
C LYS A 93 8.62 -9.21 -8.78
N ASP A 94 8.05 -9.53 -9.94
CA ASP A 94 7.82 -8.56 -11.01
C ASP A 94 6.72 -7.56 -10.65
N VAL A 95 5.66 -8.06 -10.04
CA VAL A 95 4.53 -7.23 -9.57
C VAL A 95 4.99 -6.26 -8.48
N THR A 96 5.71 -6.73 -7.45
CA THR A 96 6.20 -5.89 -6.35
C THR A 96 7.20 -4.86 -6.83
N LEU A 97 8.14 -5.21 -7.72
CA LEU A 97 9.13 -4.24 -8.21
C LEU A 97 8.46 -3.07 -8.95
N LYS A 98 7.44 -3.38 -9.74
CA LYS A 98 6.68 -2.37 -10.47
C LYS A 98 5.90 -1.45 -9.54
N PHE A 99 5.11 -2.02 -8.62
CA PHE A 99 4.31 -1.20 -7.71
C PHE A 99 5.18 -0.36 -6.78
N LYS A 100 6.29 -0.90 -6.27
CA LYS A 100 7.26 -0.11 -5.50
C LYS A 100 7.75 1.12 -6.26
N LYS A 101 8.04 0.98 -7.56
CA LYS A 101 8.48 2.11 -8.38
C LYS A 101 7.37 3.17 -8.53
N GLU A 102 6.14 2.75 -8.78
CA GLU A 102 4.98 3.65 -8.90
C GLU A 102 4.67 4.35 -7.56
N THR A 103 4.68 3.60 -6.46
CA THR A 103 4.54 4.11 -5.08
C THR A 103 5.62 5.15 -4.79
N SER A 104 6.90 4.85 -5.05
CA SER A 104 7.99 5.81 -4.83
C SER A 104 7.81 7.10 -5.64
N ILE A 105 7.41 7.01 -6.91
CA ILE A 105 7.15 8.20 -7.74
C ILE A 105 6.06 9.06 -7.10
N LYS A 106 4.94 8.45 -6.69
CA LYS A 106 3.81 9.18 -6.12
C LYS A 106 4.14 9.85 -4.79
N ILE A 107 4.96 9.21 -3.96
CA ILE A 107 5.47 9.79 -2.71
C ILE A 107 6.39 10.99 -2.99
N GLU A 108 7.28 10.88 -3.98
CA GLU A 108 8.15 12.00 -4.38
C GLU A 108 7.35 13.18 -4.97
N GLU A 109 6.25 12.91 -5.68
CA GLU A 109 5.33 13.95 -6.15
C GLU A 109 4.64 14.67 -4.97
N LEU A 110 4.18 13.93 -3.96
CA LEU A 110 3.58 14.52 -2.75
C LEU A 110 4.57 15.39 -1.97
N LYS A 111 5.84 14.95 -1.84
CA LYS A 111 6.89 15.75 -1.19
C LYS A 111 7.13 17.08 -1.89
N LYS A 112 7.18 17.09 -3.22
CA LYS A 112 7.38 18.32 -4.00
C LYS A 112 6.26 19.34 -3.81
N VAL A 113 5.02 18.87 -3.61
CA VAL A 113 3.90 19.77 -3.29
C VAL A 113 4.09 20.44 -1.93
N HIS A 114 4.74 19.75 -0.98
CA HIS A 114 5.02 20.28 0.35
C HIS A 114 6.25 21.21 0.37
N GLU A 115 7.30 20.93 -0.40
CA GLU A 115 8.51 21.79 -0.50
C GLU A 115 8.26 23.15 -1.18
N ILE A 116 7.12 23.33 -1.86
CA ILE A 116 6.76 24.56 -2.58
C ILE A 116 5.94 25.54 -1.70
N ASN A 117 5.47 25.12 -0.52
CA ASN A 117 4.70 25.95 0.42
C ASN A 117 5.55 26.42 1.61
#